data_AF-R7UUY4-F1
#
_entry.id   AF-R7UUY4-F1
#
_cell.length_a   1.000
_cell.length_b   1.000
_cell.length_c   1.000
_cell.angle_alpha   90.00
_cell.angle_beta   90.00
_cell.angle_gamma   90.00
#
_symmetry.space_group_name_H-M   'P 1'
#
loop_
_entity.id
_entity.type
_entity.pdbx_description
1 polymer ?
#
loop_
_entity_poly.entity_id
_entity_poly.type
_entity_poly.pdbx_seq_one_letter_code
_entity_poly.pdbx_strand_id
1 'polypeptide(L)'
;KSGSGRKSFWLDATIHAREWIATATILKITDQIINDYSTDSIVQSLVDKYDCYIAPMLNPDGYKFSWDSNRYWHKDRRTRNLSASVDLNRNFDVQWMSDGTSSFACMDTYGGKSAASEPETQAVQDEAQRVGRDVLAWVSINSYSILWLAPY
;
A
#
# COMPACT_ATOMS: atom_id res chain seq x y z
N LYS A 1 0.45 15.36 15.24
CA LYS A 1 -0.74 15.87 15.96
C LYS A 1 -1.85 15.96 14.92
N SER A 2 -2.87 15.09 14.97
CA SER A 2 -4.02 15.28 14.08
C SER A 2 -4.75 16.55 14.51
N GLY A 3 -4.62 17.59 13.71
CA GLY A 3 -5.22 18.91 13.97
C GLY A 3 -6.52 19.03 13.18
N SER A 4 -7.59 19.43 13.85
CA SER A 4 -8.90 19.68 13.22
C SER A 4 -8.74 20.57 11.98
N GLY A 5 -9.16 20.07 10.81
CA GLY A 5 -9.15 20.80 9.54
C GLY A 5 -7.83 20.77 8.76
N ARG A 6 -6.80 20.05 9.24
CA ARG A 6 -5.56 19.86 8.48
C ARG A 6 -5.80 18.93 7.31
N LYS A 7 -5.24 19.29 6.15
CA LYS A 7 -5.15 18.40 5.01
C LYS A 7 -4.04 17.38 5.22
N SER A 8 -4.14 16.25 4.52
CA SER A 8 -3.29 15.09 4.77
C SER A 8 -2.78 14.44 3.48
N PHE A 9 -1.70 13.70 3.61
CA PHE A 9 -1.15 12.83 2.58
C PHE A 9 -1.18 11.39 3.09
N TRP A 10 -1.51 10.46 2.21
CA TRP A 10 -1.38 9.04 2.45
C TRP A 10 -0.24 8.47 1.61
N LEU A 11 0.67 7.75 2.26
CA LEU A 11 1.77 7.02 1.64
C LEU A 11 1.68 5.56 2.08
N ASP A 12 1.61 4.63 1.12
CA ASP A 12 1.72 3.21 1.39
C ASP A 12 2.74 2.52 0.49
N ALA A 13 3.18 1.34 0.91
CA ALA A 13 4.09 0.52 0.13
C ALA A 13 3.87 -0.97 0.37
N THR A 14 4.46 -1.78 -0.52
CA THR A 14 4.59 -3.24 -0.32
C THR A 14 3.23 -3.91 -0.19
N ILE A 15 2.31 -3.55 -1.08
CA ILE A 15 1.11 -4.33 -1.33
C ILE A 15 1.45 -5.66 -2.04
N HIS A 16 2.47 -5.64 -2.90
CA HIS A 16 3.08 -6.84 -3.45
C HIS A 16 4.33 -7.24 -2.65
N ALA A 17 4.35 -8.48 -2.19
CA ALA A 17 5.34 -8.98 -1.23
C ALA A 17 6.79 -8.92 -1.72
N ARG A 18 7.05 -9.25 -3.00
CA ARG A 18 8.39 -9.30 -3.59
C ARG A 18 9.05 -7.94 -3.82
N GLU A 19 8.31 -6.84 -3.71
CA GLU A 19 8.75 -5.49 -4.07
C GLU A 19 9.49 -4.81 -2.90
N TRP A 20 10.57 -5.43 -2.42
CA TRP A 20 11.28 -5.00 -1.21
C TRP A 20 11.81 -3.57 -1.25
N ILE A 21 12.12 -3.06 -2.44
CA ILE A 21 12.58 -1.68 -2.58
C ILE A 21 11.49 -0.68 -2.18
N ALA A 22 10.20 -1.01 -2.35
CA ALA A 22 9.11 -0.15 -1.92
C ALA A 22 9.12 0.06 -0.40
N THR A 23 9.34 -1.02 0.37
CA THR A 23 9.48 -0.94 1.84
C THR A 23 10.70 -0.08 2.22
N ALA A 24 11.84 -0.31 1.58
CA ALA A 24 13.06 0.44 1.89
C ALA A 24 12.91 1.93 1.56
N THR A 25 12.27 2.25 0.43
CA THR A 25 12.01 3.62 -0.01
C THR A 25 11.09 4.36 0.96
N ILE A 26 9.94 3.78 1.34
CA ILE A 26 9.02 4.45 2.25
C ILE A 26 9.59 4.62 3.67
N LEU A 27 10.40 3.66 4.13
CA LEU A 27 11.14 3.79 5.39
C LEU A 27 12.18 4.91 5.30
N LYS A 28 12.87 5.07 4.16
CA LYS A 28 13.80 6.18 3.96
C LYS A 28 13.11 7.53 3.90
N ILE A 29 11.93 7.61 3.27
CA ILE A 29 11.09 8.82 3.29
C ILE A 29 10.69 9.16 4.73
N THR A 30 10.25 8.15 5.49
CA THR A 30 9.86 8.32 6.90
C THR A 30 11.03 8.83 7.75
N ASP A 31 12.21 8.24 7.57
CA ASP A 31 13.46 8.65 8.21
C ASP A 31 13.79 10.13 7.93
N GLN A 32 13.65 10.59 6.68
CA GLN A 32 13.86 11.98 6.31
C GLN A 32 12.83 12.92 6.96
N ILE A 33 11.54 12.55 6.94
CA ILE A 33 10.47 13.35 7.57
C ILE A 33 10.75 13.57 9.06
N ILE A 34 11.27 12.55 9.75
CA ILE A 34 11.55 12.60 11.19
C ILE A 34 12.84 13.38 11.47
N ASN A 35 13.94 13.02 10.80
CA ASN A 35 15.26 13.52 11.15
C ASN A 35 15.56 14.90 10.57
N ASP A 36 14.93 15.26 9.45
CA ASP A 36 15.19 16.54 8.79
C ASP A 36 14.22 17.65 9.25
N TYR A 37 13.25 17.35 10.12
CA TYR A 37 12.26 18.33 10.60
C TYR A 37 12.88 19.59 11.21
N SER A 38 14.00 19.48 11.92
CA SER A 38 14.67 20.63 12.54
C SER A 38 15.73 21.31 11.66
N THR A 39 16.09 20.70 10.54
CA THR A 39 17.24 21.11 9.71
C THR A 39 16.86 21.50 8.29
N ASP A 40 15.74 21.00 7.77
CA ASP A 40 15.20 21.29 6.45
C ASP A 40 13.88 22.06 6.57
N SER A 41 13.87 23.31 6.07
CA SER A 41 12.70 24.20 6.14
C SER A 41 11.52 23.74 5.28
N ILE A 42 11.79 22.96 4.22
CA ILE A 42 10.75 22.36 3.38
C ILE A 42 10.07 21.22 4.16
N VAL A 43 10.87 20.33 4.77
CA VAL A 43 10.33 19.23 5.61
C VAL A 43 9.54 19.80 6.79
N GLN A 44 10.10 20.80 7.49
CA GLN A 44 9.42 21.48 8.58
C GLN A 44 8.06 22.04 8.13
N SER A 45 8.04 22.80 7.03
CA SER A 45 6.82 23.39 6.48
C SER A 45 5.76 22.35 6.10
N LEU A 46 6.18 21.23 5.52
CA LEU A 46 5.28 20.12 5.18
C LEU A 46 4.64 19.50 6.42
N VAL A 47 5.46 19.16 7.42
CA VAL A 47 4.99 18.54 8.68
C VAL A 47 4.15 19.52 9.51
N ASP A 48 4.48 20.81 9.50
CA ASP A 48 3.72 21.83 10.22
C ASP A 48 2.40 22.17 9.55
N LYS A 49 2.24 21.92 8.24
CA LYS A 49 1.01 22.23 7.49
C LYS A 49 0.08 21.04 7.28
N TYR A 50 0.61 19.84 7.11
CA TYR A 50 -0.17 18.66 6.74
C TYR A 50 0.00 17.50 7.73
N ASP A 51 -0.96 16.60 7.76
CA ASP A 51 -0.81 15.29 8.40
C ASP A 51 -0.27 14.27 7.38
N CYS A 52 0.65 13.41 7.78
CA CYS A 52 1.19 12.36 6.92
C CYS A 52 0.86 10.99 7.52
N TYR A 53 0.02 10.22 6.83
CA TYR A 53 -0.27 8.82 7.17
C TYR A 53 0.66 7.94 6.34
N ILE A 54 1.42 7.09 7.01
CA ILE A 54 2.43 6.24 6.39
C ILE A 54 2.17 4.78 6.78
N ALA A 55 1.89 3.94 5.79
CA ALA A 55 1.74 2.50 5.93
C ALA A 55 2.90 1.80 5.21
N PRO A 56 4.03 1.51 5.89
CA PRO A 56 5.24 1.07 5.21
C PRO A 56 5.13 -0.33 4.57
N MET A 57 4.13 -1.11 4.97
CA MET A 57 3.92 -2.47 4.49
C MET A 57 2.45 -2.86 4.60
N LEU A 58 1.80 -3.00 3.45
CA LEU A 58 0.40 -3.44 3.38
C LEU A 58 0.23 -4.96 3.38
N ASN A 59 1.26 -5.71 2.97
CA ASN A 59 1.22 -7.17 2.90
C ASN A 59 2.31 -7.82 3.79
N PRO A 60 2.16 -7.79 5.12
CA PRO A 60 3.18 -8.30 6.04
C PRO A 60 3.40 -9.81 5.91
N ASP A 61 2.34 -10.59 5.73
CA ASP A 61 2.46 -12.05 5.65
C ASP A 61 3.12 -12.51 4.35
N GLY A 62 2.72 -11.91 3.22
CA GLY A 62 3.37 -12.13 1.93
C GLY A 62 4.83 -11.69 1.96
N TYR A 63 5.11 -10.51 2.54
CA TYR A 63 6.48 -10.02 2.68
C TYR A 63 7.35 -10.99 3.47
N LYS A 64 6.90 -11.44 4.65
CA LYS A 64 7.60 -12.47 5.44
C LYS A 64 7.83 -13.75 4.64
N PHE A 65 6.82 -14.23 3.93
CA PHE A 65 6.93 -15.43 3.10
C PHE A 65 7.96 -15.26 1.97
N SER A 66 8.13 -14.04 1.46
CA SER A 66 9.16 -13.75 0.46
C SER A 66 10.59 -13.82 0.99
N TRP A 67 10.80 -13.63 2.30
CA TRP A 67 12.08 -13.85 2.97
C TRP A 67 12.32 -15.32 3.29
N ASP A 68 11.29 -15.98 3.83
CA ASP A 68 11.46 -17.30 4.44
C ASP A 68 11.34 -18.46 3.44
N SER A 69 10.68 -18.26 2.30
CA SER A 69 10.28 -19.38 1.42
C SER A 69 10.37 -19.09 -0.06
N ASN A 70 9.74 -18.03 -0.57
CA ASN A 70 9.71 -17.74 -1.99
C ASN A 70 9.94 -16.26 -2.29
N ARG A 71 11.17 -15.91 -2.68
CA ARG A 71 11.56 -14.53 -3.00
C ARG A 71 10.66 -13.85 -4.02
N TYR A 72 10.06 -14.57 -4.95
CA TYR A 72 9.20 -14.02 -6.00
C TYR A 72 7.71 -14.01 -5.63
N TRP A 73 7.36 -14.29 -4.38
CA TRP A 73 5.98 -14.24 -3.92
C TRP A 73 5.38 -12.85 -4.07
N HIS A 74 4.16 -12.78 -4.62
CA HIS A 74 3.49 -11.53 -4.99
C HIS A 74 2.29 -11.22 -4.08
N LYS A 75 1.51 -12.26 -3.77
CA LYS A 75 0.16 -12.19 -3.20
C LYS A 75 0.15 -12.13 -1.66
N ASP A 76 -1.03 -12.05 -1.07
CA ASP A 76 -1.25 -12.21 0.38
C ASP A 76 -0.89 -13.62 0.88
N ARG A 77 -1.17 -13.92 2.16
CA ARG A 77 -1.07 -15.28 2.72
C ARG A 77 -2.21 -15.63 3.69
N ARG A 78 -3.40 -15.02 3.59
CA ARG A 78 -4.53 -15.33 4.50
C ARG A 78 -4.84 -16.82 4.57
N THR A 79 -4.72 -17.51 3.44
CA THR A 79 -4.83 -18.98 3.41
C THR A 79 -3.46 -19.64 3.24
N ARG A 80 -3.28 -20.79 3.89
CA ARG A 80 -2.06 -21.60 3.68
C ARG A 80 -1.97 -22.15 2.25
N ASN A 81 -3.08 -22.23 1.53
CA ASN A 81 -3.14 -22.63 0.14
C ASN A 81 -2.58 -21.53 -0.77
N LEU A 82 -1.40 -21.76 -1.33
CA LEU A 82 -0.72 -20.83 -2.25
C LEU A 82 -1.60 -20.49 -3.46
N SER A 83 -2.34 -21.48 -3.98
CA SER A 83 -3.24 -21.29 -5.09
C SER A 83 -4.50 -20.50 -4.74
N ALA A 84 -4.77 -20.21 -3.47
CA ALA A 84 -5.93 -19.40 -3.07
C ALA A 84 -5.51 -18.05 -2.46
N SER A 85 -4.22 -17.71 -2.52
CA SER A 85 -3.73 -16.38 -2.15
C SER A 85 -4.12 -15.37 -3.22
N VAL A 86 -4.35 -14.13 -2.82
CA VAL A 86 -4.99 -13.05 -3.56
C VAL A 86 -4.00 -11.93 -3.84
N ASP A 87 -4.08 -11.37 -5.06
CA ASP A 87 -3.44 -10.11 -5.39
C ASP A 87 -4.23 -8.97 -4.74
N LEU A 88 -3.68 -8.41 -3.66
CA LEU A 88 -4.31 -7.33 -2.89
C LEU A 88 -4.59 -6.09 -3.75
N ASN A 89 -3.77 -5.83 -4.78
CA ASN A 89 -3.95 -4.69 -5.70
C ASN A 89 -4.97 -4.97 -6.82
N ARG A 90 -5.65 -6.12 -6.76
CA ARG A 90 -6.82 -6.47 -7.57
C ARG A 90 -8.05 -6.76 -6.74
N ASN A 91 -7.96 -6.59 -5.41
CA ASN A 91 -9.00 -6.97 -4.47
C ASN A 91 -9.87 -5.81 -4.00
N PHE A 92 -9.51 -4.54 -4.26
CA PHE A 92 -10.29 -3.37 -3.84
C PHE A 92 -11.70 -3.35 -4.46
N ASP A 93 -12.66 -2.78 -3.74
CA ASP A 93 -14.05 -2.55 -4.17
C ASP A 93 -14.18 -1.32 -5.08
N VAL A 94 -13.31 -1.27 -6.08
CA VAL A 94 -13.34 -0.27 -7.15
C VAL A 94 -12.93 -0.99 -8.42
N GLN A 95 -13.85 -1.06 -9.39
CA GLN A 95 -13.65 -1.80 -10.63
C GLN A 95 -13.14 -3.24 -10.37
N TRP A 96 -13.64 -3.90 -9.33
CA TRP A 96 -13.23 -5.27 -8.99
C TRP A 96 -13.52 -6.22 -10.16
N MET A 97 -12.59 -7.14 -10.44
CA MET A 97 -12.66 -8.06 -11.59
C MET A 97 -12.72 -7.37 -12.96
N SER A 98 -12.16 -6.17 -13.09
CA SER A 98 -11.90 -5.48 -14.36
C SER A 98 -10.66 -6.02 -15.10
N ASP A 99 -10.35 -5.40 -16.24
CA ASP A 99 -9.24 -5.77 -17.12
C ASP A 99 -7.91 -5.94 -16.36
N GLY A 100 -7.20 -7.04 -16.65
CA GLY A 100 -5.94 -7.37 -15.99
C GLY A 100 -6.09 -8.08 -14.64
N THR A 101 -7.31 -8.50 -14.28
CA THR A 101 -7.59 -9.36 -13.11
C THR A 101 -7.96 -10.78 -13.55
N SER A 102 -7.60 -11.78 -12.76
CA SER A 102 -8.04 -13.17 -12.98
C SER A 102 -9.01 -13.65 -11.90
N SER A 103 -9.99 -14.47 -12.29
CA SER A 103 -10.82 -15.26 -11.35
C SER A 103 -10.23 -16.64 -11.05
N PHE A 104 -9.16 -17.03 -11.74
CA PHE A 104 -8.48 -18.31 -11.51
C PHE A 104 -7.48 -18.16 -10.37
N ALA A 105 -7.74 -18.87 -9.27
CA ALA A 105 -7.01 -18.70 -8.01
C ALA A 105 -5.48 -18.90 -8.13
N CYS A 106 -5.06 -19.81 -9.02
CA CYS A 106 -3.64 -20.09 -9.27
C CYS A 106 -2.88 -18.94 -9.97
N MET A 107 -3.57 -17.94 -10.52
CA MET A 107 -2.92 -16.84 -11.23
C MET A 107 -2.32 -15.83 -10.23
N ASP A 108 -1.24 -15.17 -10.66
CA ASP A 108 -0.60 -14.10 -9.88
C ASP A 108 -1.52 -12.88 -9.72
N THR A 109 -2.43 -12.65 -10.67
CA THR A 109 -3.40 -11.53 -10.67
C THR A 109 -4.78 -11.95 -10.15
N TYR A 110 -4.86 -13.01 -9.33
CA TYR A 110 -6.13 -13.48 -8.78
C TYR A 110 -6.75 -12.43 -7.86
N GLY A 111 -7.93 -11.92 -8.20
CA GLY A 111 -8.60 -10.83 -7.48
C GLY A 111 -9.38 -11.23 -6.23
N GLY A 112 -9.33 -12.51 -5.82
CA GLY A 112 -10.08 -13.03 -4.67
C GLY A 112 -11.48 -13.53 -5.01
N LYS A 113 -12.22 -13.95 -3.97
CA LYS A 113 -13.58 -14.53 -4.13
C LYS A 113 -14.66 -13.47 -4.29
N SER A 114 -14.42 -12.27 -3.77
CA SER A 114 -15.29 -11.10 -3.83
C SER A 114 -14.43 -9.84 -3.72
N ALA A 115 -14.99 -8.69 -4.08
CA ALA A 115 -14.40 -7.40 -3.74
C ALA A 115 -14.15 -7.29 -2.22
N ALA A 116 -13.05 -6.64 -1.86
CA ALA A 116 -12.55 -6.46 -0.50
C ALA A 116 -12.63 -7.75 0.34
N SER A 117 -12.30 -8.90 -0.26
CA SER A 117 -12.34 -10.16 0.48
C SER A 117 -11.23 -10.24 1.54
N GLU A 118 -10.07 -9.63 1.30
CA GLU A 118 -8.92 -9.72 2.18
C GLU A 118 -8.90 -8.65 3.29
N PRO A 119 -8.50 -9.02 4.52
CA PRO A 119 -8.51 -8.08 5.65
C PRO A 119 -7.55 -6.91 5.45
N GLU A 120 -6.43 -7.10 4.76
CA GLU A 120 -5.50 -6.02 4.40
C GLU A 120 -6.17 -4.99 3.48
N THR A 121 -6.90 -5.46 2.47
CA THR A 121 -7.68 -4.60 1.57
C THR A 121 -8.79 -3.87 2.33
N GLN A 122 -9.52 -4.57 3.20
CA GLN A 122 -10.55 -3.95 4.06
C GLN A 122 -9.97 -2.84 4.93
N ALA A 123 -8.84 -3.09 5.58
CA ALA A 123 -8.19 -2.10 6.45
C ALA A 123 -7.81 -0.82 5.69
N VAL A 124 -7.29 -0.95 4.46
CA VAL A 124 -6.94 0.21 3.63
C VAL A 124 -8.19 1.00 3.20
N GLN A 125 -9.28 0.31 2.85
CA GLN A 125 -10.54 0.96 2.50
C GLN A 125 -11.20 1.67 3.69
N ASP A 126 -11.22 1.04 4.85
CA ASP A 126 -11.77 1.63 6.07
C ASP A 126 -11.01 2.90 6.44
N GLU A 127 -9.68 2.87 6.29
CA GLU A 127 -8.84 4.03 6.51
C GLU A 127 -9.08 5.12 5.46
N ALA A 128 -9.20 4.76 4.18
CA ALA A 128 -9.58 5.69 3.12
C ALA A 128 -10.93 6.37 3.41
N GLN A 129 -11.91 5.63 3.92
CA GLN A 129 -13.20 6.19 4.33
C GLN A 129 -13.06 7.10 5.55
N ARG A 130 -12.19 6.75 6.50
CA ARG A 130 -11.93 7.52 7.72
C ARG A 130 -11.27 8.87 7.44
N VAL A 131 -10.27 8.91 6.55
CA VAL A 131 -9.46 10.12 6.29
C VAL A 131 -9.78 10.84 4.97
N GLY A 132 -10.50 10.20 4.04
CA GLY A 132 -10.54 10.59 2.62
C GLY A 132 -11.03 12.01 2.32
N ARG A 133 -11.84 12.64 3.19
CA ARG A 133 -12.27 14.04 3.01
C ARG A 133 -11.13 15.06 3.15
N ASP A 134 -10.07 14.67 3.83
CA ASP A 134 -8.92 15.52 4.12
C ASP A 134 -7.64 15.07 3.43
N VAL A 135 -7.65 13.95 2.69
CA VAL A 135 -6.49 13.48 1.91
C VAL A 135 -6.39 14.26 0.60
N LEU A 136 -5.25 14.90 0.36
CA LEU A 136 -4.91 15.60 -0.88
C LEU A 136 -4.28 14.69 -1.92
N ALA A 137 -3.50 13.72 -1.48
CA ALA A 137 -2.91 12.72 -2.37
C ALA A 137 -2.80 11.37 -1.66
N TRP A 138 -3.07 10.33 -2.44
CA TRP A 138 -2.90 8.93 -2.07
C TRP A 138 -1.82 8.32 -2.96
N VAL A 139 -0.68 7.96 -2.39
CA VAL A 139 0.46 7.46 -3.14
C VAL A 139 0.80 6.05 -2.67
N SER A 140 0.66 5.08 -3.57
CA SER A 140 1.09 3.70 -3.35
C SER A 140 2.38 3.41 -4.11
N ILE A 141 3.44 3.07 -3.38
CA ILE A 141 4.78 2.85 -3.91
C ILE A 141 4.95 1.38 -4.30
N ASN A 142 5.28 1.16 -5.57
CA ASN A 142 5.51 -0.17 -6.16
C ASN A 142 6.81 -0.19 -6.98
N SER A 143 7.20 -1.37 -7.45
CA SER A 143 8.35 -1.60 -8.33
C SER A 143 8.09 -2.77 -9.29
N TYR A 144 8.66 -2.82 -10.48
CA TYR A 144 9.72 -2.00 -11.07
C TYR A 144 9.15 -1.08 -12.18
N SER A 145 9.98 -0.71 -13.15
CA SER A 145 9.62 -0.03 -14.42
C SER A 145 9.74 1.50 -14.46
N ILE A 146 10.06 2.17 -13.34
CA ILE A 146 10.32 3.63 -13.31
C ILE A 146 9.13 4.41 -13.89
N LEU A 147 7.95 4.23 -13.31
CA LEU A 147 6.70 4.84 -13.77
C LEU A 147 6.05 5.68 -12.68
N TRP A 148 5.38 6.75 -13.10
CA TRP A 148 4.37 7.46 -12.32
C TRP A 148 3.02 7.20 -12.97
N LEU A 149 2.10 6.57 -12.25
CA LEU A 149 0.77 6.21 -12.73
C LEU A 149 -0.27 7.02 -11.97
N ALA A 150 -1.28 7.52 -12.69
CA ALA A 150 -2.46 8.15 -12.13
C ALA A 150 -3.68 7.29 -12.43
N PRO A 151 -4.78 7.42 -11.65
CA PRO A 151 -6.01 6.69 -11.89
C PRO A 151 -6.61 6.91 -13.27
N TYR A 152 -7.61 6.07 -13.52
CA TYR A 152 -8.75 6.42 -14.34
C TYR A 152 -9.88 6.95 -13.47
#